data_AF-A0A9N8X4C5-F1
#
_entry.id   AF-A0A9N8X4C5-F1
#
_cell.length_a   1.000
_cell.length_b   1.000
_cell.length_c   1.000
_cell.angle_alpha   90.00
_cell.angle_beta   90.00
_cell.angle_gamma   90.00
#
_symmetry.space_group_name_H-M   'P 1'
#
loop_
_entity.id
_entity.type
_entity.pdbx_description
1 polymer ?
#
loop_
_entity_poly.entity_id
_entity_poly.type
_entity_poly.pdbx_seq_one_letter_code
_entity_poly.pdbx_strand_id
1 'polypeptide(L)'
;MSWEREAAVEMSTRFQPGDAPSLRATVVLRPESAVLMLAVHHTIADGVSIAHALTDLLRLMADEPLDAATLSPSLEDLISGAPVDVAGNEM
;
A
#
# COMPACT_ATOMS: atom_id res chain seq x y z
N MET A 1 8.84 20.31 12.36
CA MET A 1 7.37 20.13 12.26
C MET A 1 6.94 19.05 13.23
N SER A 2 5.82 19.21 13.94
CA SER A 2 5.27 18.15 14.79
C SER A 2 4.58 17.11 13.89
N TRP A 3 4.77 15.82 14.18
CA TRP A 3 4.23 14.75 13.31
C TRP A 3 2.71 14.70 13.41
N GLU A 4 2.15 15.12 14.56
CA GLU A 4 0.73 15.22 14.83
C GLU A 4 0.03 16.19 13.87
N ARG A 5 0.68 17.31 13.55
CA ARG A 5 0.16 18.27 12.56
C ARG A 5 0.12 17.65 11.17
N GLU A 6 1.19 16.96 10.79
CA GLU A 6 1.27 16.32 9.47
C GLU A 6 0.24 15.21 9.34
N ALA A 7 0.06 14.40 10.39
CA ALA A 7 -0.97 13.38 10.44
C ALA A 7 -2.37 13.96 10.23
N ALA A 8 -2.69 15.10 10.86
CA ALA A 8 -3.97 15.78 10.66
C ALA A 8 -4.17 16.28 9.22
N VAL A 9 -3.11 16.75 8.56
CA VAL A 9 -3.15 17.14 7.14
C VAL A 9 -3.41 15.92 6.26
N GLU A 10 -2.68 14.82 6.46
CA GLU A 10 -2.87 13.60 5.69
C GLU A 10 -4.27 13.00 5.87
N MET A 11 -4.78 12.97 7.11
CA MET A 11 -6.13 12.46 7.42
C MET A 11 -7.24 13.33 6.81
N SER A 12 -7.03 14.64 6.66
CA SER A 12 -8.01 15.55 6.06
C SER A 12 -7.90 15.62 4.53
N THR A 13 -6.78 15.18 3.97
CA THR A 13 -6.54 15.17 2.52
C THR A 13 -7.20 13.94 1.89
N ARG A 14 -8.19 14.17 1.03
CA ARG A 14 -8.93 13.08 0.38
C ARG A 14 -8.11 12.43 -0.74
N PHE A 15 -8.34 11.14 -0.96
CA PHE A 15 -7.99 10.49 -2.23
C PHE A 15 -9.06 10.82 -3.26
N GLN A 16 -8.66 11.12 -4.50
CA GLN A 16 -9.60 11.31 -5.60
C GLN A 16 -9.93 9.95 -6.22
N PRO A 17 -11.22 9.59 -6.38
CA PRO A 17 -11.59 8.35 -7.05
C PRO A 17 -11.08 8.32 -8.50
N GLY A 18 -10.46 7.21 -8.90
CA GLY A 18 -9.90 7.03 -10.24
C GLY A 18 -8.45 7.47 -10.41
N ASP A 19 -7.90 8.22 -9.44
CA ASP A 19 -6.49 8.61 -9.45
C ASP A 19 -5.66 7.61 -8.64
N ALA A 20 -4.72 6.94 -9.30
CA ALA A 20 -3.70 6.12 -8.65
C ALA A 20 -2.44 6.96 -8.33
N PRO A 21 -1.69 6.64 -7.26
CA PRO A 21 -1.92 5.57 -6.28
C PRO A 21 -2.82 5.98 -5.09
N SER A 22 -3.66 5.06 -4.60
CA SER A 22 -4.52 5.25 -3.41
C SER A 22 -3.77 5.10 -2.07
N LEU A 23 -2.47 5.37 -2.08
CA LEU A 23 -1.56 5.34 -0.95
C LEU A 23 -0.65 6.58 -1.03
N ARG A 24 -0.46 7.25 0.10
CA ARG A 24 0.55 8.31 0.27
C ARG A 24 1.48 7.97 1.43
N ALA A 25 2.76 8.22 1.22
CA ALA A 25 3.80 8.05 2.22
C ALA A 25 4.42 9.42 2.53
N THR A 26 4.41 9.81 3.80
CA THR A 26 4.93 11.10 4.27
C THR A 26 5.96 10.87 5.36
N VAL A 27 7.15 11.44 5.20
CA VAL A 27 8.25 11.33 6.15
C VAL A 27 8.50 12.67 6.83
N VAL A 28 8.38 12.68 8.16
CA VAL A 28 8.74 13.84 8.99
C VAL A 28 10.10 13.58 9.63
N LEU A 29 11.12 14.27 9.15
CA LEU A 29 12.48 14.19 9.67
C LEU A 29 12.65 15.03 10.94
N ARG A 30 13.40 14.49 11.90
CA ARG A 30 13.84 15.12 13.16
C ARG A 30 15.35 14.92 13.33
N PRO A 31 16.01 15.67 14.22
CA PRO A 31 17.47 15.58 14.39
C PRO A 31 18.00 14.17 14.67
N GLU A 32 17.24 13.35 15.40
CA GLU A 32 17.66 12.00 15.83
C GLU A 32 16.64 10.91 15.46
N SER A 33 15.58 11.23 14.72
CA SER A 33 14.53 10.28 14.38
C SER A 33 13.75 10.68 13.12
N ALA A 34 12.96 9.76 12.59
CA ALA A 34 12.02 10.01 11.53
C ALA A 34 10.67 9.39 11.88
N VAL A 35 9.59 10.03 11.44
CA VAL A 35 8.24 9.45 11.48
C VAL A 35 7.80 9.21 10.05
N LEU A 36 7.55 7.95 9.70
CA LEU A 36 6.89 7.57 8.46
C LEU A 36 5.40 7.42 8.72
N MET A 37 4.59 8.06 7.89
CA MET A 37 3.13 7.93 7.90
C MET A 37 2.67 7.34 6.58
N LEU A 38 1.78 6.36 6.65
CA LEU A 38 1.13 5.75 5.49
C LEU A 38 -0.37 6.07 5.57
N ALA A 39 -0.85 6.90 4.65
CA ALA A 39 -2.28 7.14 4.45
C ALA A 39 -2.76 6.27 3.30
N VAL A 40 -3.79 5.46 3.52
CA VAL A 40 -4.27 4.48 2.53
C VAL A 40 -5.79 4.54 2.44
N HIS A 41 -6.31 4.48 1.22
CA HIS A 41 -7.75 4.36 0.99
C HIS A 41 -8.21 2.90 1.20
N HIS A 42 -9.28 2.70 1.98
CA HIS A 42 -9.77 1.36 2.34
C HIS A 42 -10.25 0.49 1.16
N THR A 43 -10.47 1.08 -0.02
CA THR A 43 -10.82 0.30 -1.22
C THR A 43 -9.69 -0.61 -1.69
N ILE A 44 -8.43 -0.33 -1.30
CA ILE A 44 -7.27 -1.13 -1.70
C ILE A 44 -6.60 -1.85 -0.53
N ALA A 45 -7.00 -1.58 0.72
CA ALA A 45 -6.34 -2.14 1.89
C ALA A 45 -7.28 -2.30 3.09
N ASP A 46 -7.14 -3.45 3.75
CA ASP A 46 -7.69 -3.74 5.06
C ASP A 46 -6.58 -3.82 6.14
N GLY A 47 -6.95 -4.16 7.38
CA GLY A 47 -5.98 -4.24 8.47
C GLY A 47 -4.87 -5.26 8.25
N VAL A 48 -5.16 -6.39 7.58
CA VAL A 48 -4.18 -7.45 7.31
C VAL A 48 -3.24 -7.02 6.19
N SER A 49 -3.78 -6.43 5.13
CA SER A 49 -3.03 -5.93 3.97
C SER A 49 -2.02 -4.85 4.38
N ILE A 50 -2.42 -3.93 5.28
CA ILE A 50 -1.50 -2.91 5.82
C ILE A 50 -0.42 -3.54 6.69
N ALA A 51 -0.74 -4.57 7.48
CA ALA A 51 0.27 -5.26 8.28
C ALA A 51 1.34 -5.92 7.39
N HIS A 52 0.93 -6.59 6.30
CA HIS A 52 1.85 -7.16 5.32
C HIS A 52 2.72 -6.08 4.66
N ALA A 53 2.12 -4.98 4.19
CA ALA A 53 2.87 -3.88 3.58
C ALA A 53 3.92 -3.28 4.54
N LEU A 54 3.60 -3.18 5.83
CA LEU A 54 4.55 -2.72 6.85
C LEU A 54 5.67 -3.73 7.10
N THR A 55 5.37 -5.04 7.14
CA THR A 55 6.39 -6.09 7.24
C THR A 55 7.36 -6.04 6.08
N ASP A 56 6.85 -5.95 4.85
CA ASP A 56 7.67 -5.88 3.64
C ASP A 56 8.56 -4.64 3.62
N LEU A 57 8.01 -3.49 4.02
CA LEU A 57 8.79 -2.26 4.17
C LEU A 57 9.93 -2.41 5.19
N LEU A 58 9.66 -2.99 6.35
CA LEU A 58 10.67 -3.19 7.39
C LEU A 58 11.78 -4.16 6.94
N ARG A 59 11.44 -5.19 6.16
CA ARG A 59 12.41 -6.11 5.56
C ARG A 59 13.29 -5.42 4.53
N LEU A 60 12.72 -4.62 3.64
CA LEU A 60 13.48 -3.79 2.69
C LEU A 60 14.42 -2.82 3.41
N MET A 61 13.97 -2.22 4.51
CA MET A 61 14.82 -1.34 5.32
C MET A 61 15.99 -2.09 5.99
N ALA A 62 15.85 -3.40 6.20
CA ALA A 62 16.90 -4.29 6.70
C ALA A 62 17.80 -4.86 5.58
N ASP A 63 17.66 -4.35 4.34
CA ASP A 63 18.37 -4.83 3.15
C ASP A 63 18.05 -6.30 2.79
N GLU A 64 16.89 -6.79 3.22
CA GLU A 64 16.38 -8.09 2.79
C GLU A 64 15.66 -7.96 1.44
N PRO A 65 15.94 -8.86 0.47
CA PRO A 65 15.20 -8.87 -0.78
C PRO A 65 13.74 -9.29 -0.55
N LEU A 66 12.82 -8.63 -1.27
CA LEU A 66 11.45 -9.08 -1.40
C LEU A 66 11.26 -9.81 -2.73
N ASP A 67 10.62 -10.96 -2.67
CA ASP A 67 10.15 -11.64 -3.88
C ASP A 67 9.01 -10.83 -4.50
N ALA A 68 8.97 -10.78 -5.83
CA ALA A 68 7.84 -10.16 -6.53
C ALA A 68 6.55 -10.92 -6.15
N ALA A 69 5.57 -10.19 -5.62
CA ALA A 69 4.28 -10.78 -5.30
C ALA A 69 3.66 -11.33 -6.58
N THR A 70 3.29 -12.61 -6.55
CA THR A 70 2.47 -13.19 -7.62
C THR A 70 1.05 -12.70 -7.40
N LEU A 71 0.47 -12.04 -8.40
CA LEU A 71 -0.92 -11.66 -8.33
C LEU A 71 -1.79 -12.92 -8.30
N SER A 72 -2.57 -13.07 -7.23
CA SER A 72 -3.63 -14.08 -7.21
C SER A 72 -4.70 -13.71 -8.24
N PRO A 73 -5.34 -14.71 -8.87
CA PRO A 73 -6.52 -14.46 -9.68
C PRO A 73 -7.56 -13.67 -8.90
N SER A 74 -8.31 -12.82 -9.60
CA SER A 74 -9.40 -12.10 -8.96
C SER A 74 -10.47 -13.07 -8.47
N LEU A 75 -11.29 -12.64 -7.52
CA LEU A 75 -12.43 -13.44 -7.07
C LEU A 75 -13.39 -13.74 -8.24
N GLU A 76 -13.53 -12.82 -9.19
CA GLU A 76 -14.34 -13.01 -10.39
C GLU A 76 -13.78 -14.13 -11.29
N ASP A 77 -12.47 -14.18 -11.49
CA ASP A 77 -11.81 -15.25 -12.25
C ASP A 77 -12.03 -16.62 -11.58
N LEU A 78 -11.88 -16.66 -10.26
CA LEU A 78 -12.08 -17.88 -9.48
C LEU A 78 -13.54 -18.38 -9.53
N ILE A 79 -14.51 -17.47 -9.52
CA ILE A 79 -15.94 -17.81 -9.57
C ILE A 79 -16.38 -18.21 -10.98
N SER A 80 -15.88 -17.51 -12.00
CA SER A 80 -16.26 -17.74 -13.40
C SER A 80 -15.69 -19.04 -13.96
N GLY A 81 -14.62 -19.58 -13.35
CA GLY A 81 -13.92 -20.75 -13.85
C GLY A 81 -13.19 -20.50 -15.18
N ALA A 82 -13.03 -19.22 -15.57
CA ALA A 82 -12.28 -18.84 -16.74
C ALA A 82 -10.78 -19.15 -16.54
N PRO A 83 -10.07 -19.59 -17.59
CA PRO A 83 -8.63 -19.78 -17.49
C PRO A 83 -7.95 -18.45 -17.16
N VAL A 84 -7.25 -18.41 -16.03
CA VAL A 84 -6.48 -17.26 -15.56
C VAL A 84 -5.23 -17.14 -16.41
N ASP A 85 -5.12 -16.09 -17.23
CA ASP A 85 -3.83 -15.75 -17.85
C ASP A 85 -2.94 -15.06 -16.81
N VAL A 86 -1.90 -15.76 -16.39
CA VAL A 86 -0.90 -15.29 -15.41
C VAL A 86 -0.08 -14.09 -15.95
N ALA A 87 -0.26 -13.72 -17.22
CA ALA A 87 0.42 -12.60 -17.87
C ALA A 87 -0.36 -11.27 -17.86
N GLY A 88 -1.60 -11.22 -17.33
CA GLY A 88 -2.35 -9.96 -17.19
C GLY A 88 -2.75 -9.30 -18.51
N ASN A 89 -3.02 -10.08 -19.56
CA ASN A 89 -3.62 -9.57 -20.80
C ASN A 89 -5.00 -10.19 -21.00
N GLU A 90 -6.03 -9.34 -21.13
CA GLU A 90 -7.39 -9.77 -21.49
C GLU A 90 -7.40 -10.40 -22.90
N MET A 91 -8.14 -11.50 -23.08
CA MET A 91 -8.48 -12.07 -24.40
C MET A 91 -9.92 -11.73 -24.76
#